data_AF-A0A957C0W8-F1
#
_entry.id   AF-A0A957C0W8-F1
#
_cell.length_a   1.000
_cell.length_b   1.000
_cell.length_c   1.000
_cell.angle_alpha   90.00
_cell.angle_beta   90.00
_cell.angle_gamma   90.00
#
_symmetry.space_group_name_H-M   'P 1'
#
loop_
_entity.id
_entity.type
_entity.pdbx_description
1 polymer ?
#
loop_
_entity_poly.entity_id
_entity_poly.type
_entity_poly.pdbx_seq_one_letter_code
_entity_poly.pdbx_strand_id
1 'polypeptide(L)'
;DSLDAEEIILLPNNGNVIMAAQQAASLAMGKTVRVVPTKTVQQGISALLTYMDLREEGSLDEVVEGMTESRSFIKSAEITVATRNAIINDIPVQEGQYIGLLDGKLVHAGGSDLEIVQHLLQSARAEEHELATLYYGNGHQQADAELLVEALSESYPDLEFEIVYGGQPLYPYLISIE
;
A
#
# COMPACT_ATOMS: atom_id res chain seq x y z
N ASP A 1 -19.07 -8.77 -19.25
CA ASP A 1 -20.25 -9.65 -19.42
C ASP A 1 -20.39 -10.75 -18.37
N SER A 2 -19.31 -11.26 -17.76
CA SER A 2 -19.39 -12.32 -16.73
C SER A 2 -19.59 -11.86 -15.28
N LEU A 3 -19.59 -10.55 -15.01
CA LEU A 3 -19.82 -9.99 -13.67
C LEU A 3 -21.30 -9.63 -13.49
N ASP A 4 -21.95 -10.24 -12.50
CA ASP A 4 -23.34 -9.99 -12.12
C ASP A 4 -23.46 -8.76 -11.20
N ALA A 5 -23.00 -7.61 -11.69
CA ALA A 5 -23.05 -6.32 -10.99
C ALA A 5 -23.35 -5.18 -11.98
N GLU A 6 -24.32 -4.33 -11.67
CA GLU A 6 -24.66 -3.13 -12.47
C GLU A 6 -23.70 -1.97 -12.21
N GLU A 7 -23.29 -1.80 -10.95
CA GLU A 7 -22.32 -0.80 -10.51
C GLU A 7 -21.02 -1.48 -10.07
N ILE A 8 -19.89 -0.93 -10.52
CA ILE A 8 -18.56 -1.49 -10.29
C ILE A 8 -17.62 -0.36 -9.87
N ILE A 9 -16.94 -0.54 -8.74
CA ILE A 9 -15.81 0.30 -8.33
C ILE A 9 -14.54 -0.49 -8.59
N LEU A 10 -13.59 0.11 -9.31
CA LEU A 10 -12.33 -0.50 -9.67
C LEU A 10 -11.18 0.19 -8.93
N LEU A 11 -10.38 -0.62 -8.22
CA LEU A 11 -9.18 -0.24 -7.45
C LEU A 11 -7.93 -0.75 -8.19
N PRO A 12 -7.22 0.09 -8.96
CA PRO A 12 -6.08 -0.35 -9.75
C PRO A 12 -4.92 -0.88 -8.90
N ASN A 13 -4.71 -0.27 -7.71
CA ASN A 13 -3.63 -0.60 -6.75
C ASN A 13 -2.22 -0.60 -7.37
N ASN A 14 -2.07 0.03 -8.53
CA ASN A 14 -0.82 0.18 -9.25
C ASN A 14 -0.92 1.41 -10.16
N GLY A 15 -0.05 2.39 -9.90
CA GLY A 15 -0.06 3.67 -10.62
C GLY A 15 0.09 3.55 -12.14
N ASN A 16 0.75 2.49 -12.63
CA ASN A 16 1.01 2.29 -14.05
C ASN A 16 -0.22 1.81 -14.85
N VAL A 17 -1.26 1.33 -14.18
CA VAL A 17 -2.47 0.79 -14.84
C VAL A 17 -3.73 1.64 -14.62
N ILE A 18 -3.62 2.79 -13.94
CA ILE A 18 -4.75 3.70 -13.71
C ILE A 18 -5.38 4.16 -15.04
N MET A 19 -4.57 4.55 -16.02
CA MET A 19 -5.08 4.96 -17.33
C MET A 19 -5.77 3.81 -18.07
N ALA A 20 -5.25 2.58 -17.94
CA ALA A 20 -5.87 1.40 -18.54
C ALA A 20 -7.20 1.08 -17.87
N ALA A 21 -7.27 1.18 -16.53
CA ALA A 21 -8.48 1.06 -15.74
C ALA A 21 -9.57 2.05 -16.16
N GLN A 22 -9.21 3.33 -16.35
CA GLN A 22 -10.13 4.37 -16.81
C GLN A 22 -10.64 4.11 -18.22
N GLN A 23 -9.77 3.65 -19.13
CA GLN A 23 -10.18 3.25 -20.48
C GLN A 23 -11.11 2.02 -20.46
N ALA A 24 -10.82 1.03 -19.63
CA ALA A 24 -11.69 -0.14 -19.47
C ALA A 24 -13.08 0.26 -18.94
N ALA A 25 -13.12 1.19 -17.98
CA ALA A 25 -14.37 1.73 -17.45
C ALA A 25 -15.21 2.46 -18.51
N SER A 26 -14.59 3.26 -19.38
CA SER A 26 -15.33 3.99 -20.44
C SER A 26 -15.85 3.09 -21.57
N LEU A 27 -15.23 1.92 -21.76
CA LEU A 27 -15.64 0.93 -22.76
C LEU A 27 -16.68 -0.08 -22.22
N ALA A 28 -16.96 -0.07 -20.92
CA ALA A 28 -17.88 -1.01 -20.28
C ALA A 28 -19.34 -0.65 -20.59
N MET A 29 -19.84 -1.08 -21.75
CA MET A 29 -21.23 -0.87 -22.15
C MET A 29 -22.20 -1.61 -21.23
N GLY A 30 -23.27 -0.93 -20.80
CA GLY A 30 -24.33 -1.53 -20.00
C GLY A 30 -24.01 -1.72 -18.51
N LYS A 31 -22.90 -1.14 -18.02
CA LYS A 31 -22.53 -1.12 -16.60
C LYS A 31 -22.03 0.26 -16.20
N THR A 32 -22.22 0.63 -14.94
CA THR A 32 -21.68 1.86 -14.37
C THR A 32 -20.36 1.52 -13.68
N VAL A 33 -19.25 1.88 -14.31
CA VAL A 33 -17.91 1.62 -13.75
C VAL A 33 -17.29 2.94 -13.28
N ARG A 34 -16.80 2.96 -12.03
CA ARG A 34 -16.02 4.05 -11.44
C ARG A 34 -14.65 3.56 -11.05
N VAL A 35 -13.64 4.43 -11.18
CA VAL A 35 -12.25 4.11 -10.84
C VAL A 35 -11.82 4.99 -9.69
N VAL A 36 -11.48 4.40 -8.56
CA VAL A 36 -10.75 5.10 -7.49
C VAL A 36 -9.27 4.96 -7.83
N PRO A 37 -8.52 6.05 -8.06
CA PRO A 37 -7.16 5.99 -8.63
C PRO A 37 -6.10 5.61 -7.58
N THR A 38 -6.26 4.46 -6.93
CA THR A 38 -5.29 3.89 -5.98
C THR A 38 -4.02 3.44 -6.72
N LYS A 39 -2.88 3.77 -6.14
CA LYS A 39 -1.55 3.48 -6.70
C LYS A 39 -0.85 2.30 -6.04
N THR A 40 -1.28 1.94 -4.83
CA THR A 40 -0.71 0.86 -4.02
C THR A 40 -1.84 0.05 -3.38
N VAL A 41 -1.51 -1.13 -2.85
CA VAL A 41 -2.50 -1.99 -2.17
C VAL A 41 -2.99 -1.35 -0.88
N GLN A 42 -2.11 -0.70 -0.13
CA GLN A 42 -2.40 0.03 1.11
C GLN A 42 -3.48 1.11 0.88
N GLN A 43 -3.33 1.89 -0.19
CA GLN A 43 -4.34 2.86 -0.63
C GLN A 43 -5.67 2.18 -0.99
N GLY A 44 -5.63 0.99 -1.59
CA GLY A 44 -6.81 0.17 -1.87
C GLY A 44 -7.52 -0.32 -0.62
N ILE A 45 -6.78 -0.73 0.42
CA ILE A 45 -7.35 -1.16 1.70
C ILE A 45 -8.03 0.02 2.39
N SER A 46 -7.36 1.17 2.51
CA SER A 46 -7.96 2.39 3.07
C SER A 46 -9.22 2.81 2.31
N ALA A 47 -9.19 2.80 0.97
CA ALA A 47 -10.37 3.04 0.15
C ALA A 47 -11.49 2.02 0.42
N LEU A 48 -11.18 0.74 0.61
CA LEU A 48 -12.18 -0.28 0.90
C LEU A 48 -12.84 -0.09 2.27
N LEU A 49 -12.10 0.36 3.29
CA LEU A 49 -12.67 0.69 4.59
C LEU A 49 -13.68 1.84 4.46
N THR A 50 -13.32 2.90 3.75
CA THR A 50 -14.25 4.02 3.46
C THR A 50 -15.48 3.56 2.67
N TYR A 51 -15.32 2.62 1.73
CA TYR A 51 -16.46 2.01 1.05
C TYR A 51 -17.39 1.29 2.02
N MET A 52 -16.86 0.53 2.98
CA MET A 52 -17.67 -0.18 3.97
C MET A 52 -18.50 0.78 4.83
N ASP A 53 -17.96 1.95 5.15
CA ASP A 53 -18.65 2.97 5.94
C ASP A 53 -19.74 3.71 5.14
N LEU A 54 -19.51 3.97 3.85
CA LEU A 54 -20.39 4.82 3.04
C LEU A 54 -21.41 4.05 2.20
N ARG A 55 -21.20 2.75 1.91
CA ARG A 55 -21.99 2.00 0.92
C ARG A 55 -23.48 1.87 1.21
N GLU A 56 -23.91 2.03 2.47
CA GLU A 56 -25.32 1.85 2.85
C GLU A 56 -26.15 3.13 2.67
N GLU A 57 -25.50 4.30 2.75
CA GLU A 57 -26.18 5.61 2.78
C GLU A 57 -25.81 6.50 1.59
N GLY A 58 -24.61 6.33 1.03
CA GLY A 58 -24.09 7.16 -0.05
C GLY A 58 -24.47 6.66 -1.45
N SER A 59 -24.63 7.59 -2.38
CA SER A 59 -24.64 7.29 -3.81
C SER A 59 -23.28 6.77 -4.27
N LEU A 60 -23.24 6.07 -5.42
CA LEU A 60 -21.99 5.57 -6.00
C LEU A 60 -20.92 6.67 -6.14
N ASP A 61 -21.31 7.88 -6.54
CA ASP A 61 -20.37 8.98 -6.74
C ASP A 61 -19.84 9.52 -5.39
N GLU A 62 -20.68 9.66 -4.37
CA GLU A 62 -20.26 10.07 -3.00
C GLU A 62 -19.33 9.03 -2.38
N VAL A 63 -19.65 7.74 -2.54
CA VAL A 63 -18.80 6.64 -2.09
C VAL A 63 -17.44 6.71 -2.78
N VAL A 64 -17.40 6.86 -4.10
CA VAL A 64 -16.15 6.94 -4.88
C VAL A 64 -15.33 8.19 -4.52
N GLU A 65 -15.98 9.31 -4.23
CA GLU A 65 -15.32 10.53 -3.76
C GLU A 65 -14.65 10.29 -2.40
N GLY A 66 -15.39 9.76 -1.41
CA GLY A 66 -14.83 9.42 -0.09
C GLY A 66 -13.67 8.42 -0.18
N MET A 67 -13.81 7.37 -0.98
CA MET A 67 -12.72 6.41 -1.25
C MET A 67 -11.50 7.06 -1.91
N THR A 68 -11.72 8.08 -2.75
CA THR A 68 -10.64 8.80 -3.44
C THR A 68 -9.90 9.74 -2.51
N GLU A 69 -10.59 10.31 -1.52
CA GLU A 69 -10.00 11.15 -0.47
C GLU A 69 -9.20 10.32 0.53
N SER A 70 -9.72 9.19 0.99
CA SER A 70 -9.08 8.39 2.04
C SER A 70 -7.67 7.92 1.68
N ARG A 71 -7.46 7.54 0.41
CA ARG A 71 -6.13 7.13 -0.08
C ARG A 71 -5.05 8.22 0.08
N SER A 72 -5.44 9.50 0.18
CA SER A 72 -4.50 10.63 0.26
C SER A 72 -3.87 10.79 1.64
N PHE A 73 -4.48 10.19 2.67
CA PHE A 73 -3.96 10.15 4.03
C PHE A 73 -2.95 9.01 4.23
N ILE A 74 -2.89 8.05 3.31
CA ILE A 74 -1.97 6.92 3.39
C ILE A 74 -0.62 7.23 2.76
N LYS A 75 0.43 7.15 3.57
CA LYS A 75 1.79 6.90 3.08
C LYS A 75 1.99 5.40 2.92
N SER A 76 2.38 4.99 1.72
CA SER A 76 2.57 3.57 1.40
C SER A 76 4.04 3.20 1.38
N ALA A 77 4.45 2.37 2.32
CA ALA A 77 5.80 1.81 2.38
C ALA A 77 5.78 0.35 1.93
N GLU A 78 6.73 -0.03 1.08
CA GLU A 78 6.86 -1.38 0.52
C GLU A 78 8.29 -1.86 0.71
N ILE A 79 8.44 -3.08 1.23
CA ILE A 79 9.72 -3.77 1.33
C ILE A 79 9.70 -4.94 0.35
N THR A 80 10.73 -5.05 -0.49
CA THR A 80 10.90 -6.18 -1.42
C THR A 80 12.38 -6.48 -1.64
N VAL A 81 12.67 -7.51 -2.44
CA VAL A 81 14.04 -7.95 -2.76
C VAL A 81 14.37 -7.60 -4.20
N ALA A 82 15.51 -6.97 -4.42
CA ALA A 82 15.98 -6.63 -5.75
C ALA A 82 16.28 -7.88 -6.58
N THR A 83 15.69 -7.97 -7.78
CA THR A 83 15.88 -9.11 -8.69
C THR A 83 17.03 -8.92 -9.68
N ARG A 84 17.71 -7.77 -9.66
CA ARG A 84 18.85 -7.45 -10.51
C ARG A 84 19.62 -6.26 -9.97
N ASN A 85 20.87 -6.11 -10.40
CA ASN A 85 21.66 -4.90 -10.19
C ASN A 85 21.07 -3.72 -10.99
N ALA A 86 20.99 -2.55 -10.37
CA ALA A 86 20.52 -1.32 -11.02
C ALA A 86 21.03 -0.07 -10.28
N ILE A 87 20.90 1.10 -10.92
CA ILE A 87 20.94 2.40 -10.24
C ILE A 87 19.55 3.00 -10.42
N ILE A 88 18.85 3.27 -9.32
CA ILE A 88 17.50 3.81 -9.31
C ILE A 88 17.52 5.04 -8.43
N ASN A 89 17.12 6.21 -8.97
CA ASN A 89 17.17 7.49 -8.24
C ASN A 89 18.55 7.76 -7.59
N ASP A 90 19.63 7.50 -8.33
CA ASP A 90 21.03 7.59 -7.86
C ASP A 90 21.43 6.65 -6.71
N ILE A 91 20.53 5.74 -6.29
CA ILE A 91 20.80 4.70 -5.30
C ILE A 91 21.29 3.44 -6.03
N PRO A 92 22.51 2.95 -5.75
CA PRO A 92 22.98 1.68 -6.27
C PRO A 92 22.24 0.52 -5.55
N VAL A 93 21.64 -0.36 -6.35
CA VAL A 93 20.91 -1.55 -5.88
C VAL A 93 21.62 -2.78 -6.41
N GLN A 94 21.90 -3.75 -5.54
CA GLN A 94 22.43 -5.05 -5.90
C GLN A 94 21.33 -6.12 -5.83
N GLU A 95 21.40 -7.08 -6.74
CA GLU A 95 20.54 -8.27 -6.72
C GLU A 95 20.60 -8.98 -5.36
N GLY A 96 19.44 -9.36 -4.83
CA GLY A 96 19.29 -10.00 -3.53
C GLY A 96 19.21 -9.04 -2.34
N GLN A 97 19.44 -7.74 -2.53
CA GLN A 97 19.28 -6.77 -1.44
C GLN A 97 17.80 -6.49 -1.17
N TYR A 98 17.47 -6.25 0.10
CA TYR A 98 16.22 -5.58 0.43
C TYR A 98 16.22 -4.16 -0.14
N ILE A 99 15.06 -3.74 -0.60
CA ILE A 99 14.81 -2.38 -1.07
C ILE A 99 13.52 -1.86 -0.42
N GLY A 100 13.55 -0.58 -0.04
CA GLY A 100 12.42 0.12 0.51
C GLY A 100 11.87 1.14 -0.49
N LEU A 101 10.58 1.07 -0.76
CA LEU A 101 9.87 2.05 -1.57
C LEU A 101 8.87 2.83 -0.72
N LEU A 102 8.88 4.15 -0.83
CA LEU A 102 7.86 5.03 -0.25
C LEU A 102 7.06 5.68 -1.39
N ASP A 103 5.75 5.46 -1.39
CA ASP A 103 4.83 5.89 -2.45
C ASP A 103 5.34 5.53 -3.86
N GLY A 104 5.87 4.30 -3.99
CA GLY A 104 6.44 3.75 -5.22
C GLY A 104 7.82 4.29 -5.60
N LYS A 105 8.46 5.11 -4.78
CA LYS A 105 9.81 5.64 -5.02
C LYS A 105 10.82 4.91 -4.15
N LEU A 106 11.90 4.41 -4.74
CA LEU A 106 13.01 3.83 -4.00
C LEU A 106 13.62 4.90 -3.07
N VAL A 107 13.68 4.60 -1.78
CA VAL A 107 14.29 5.47 -0.74
C VAL A 107 15.55 4.85 -0.13
N HIS A 108 15.63 3.53 -0.06
CA HIS A 108 16.77 2.83 0.53
C HIS A 108 16.98 1.45 -0.08
N ALA A 109 18.22 0.95 -0.06
CA ALA A 109 18.59 -0.36 -0.56
C ALA A 109 19.78 -0.93 0.22
N GLY A 110 19.73 -2.24 0.48
CA GLY A 110 20.72 -2.96 1.30
C GLY A 110 20.30 -3.07 2.77
N GLY A 111 21.14 -3.71 3.58
CA GLY A 111 20.88 -3.87 5.00
C GLY A 111 19.87 -4.97 5.35
N SER A 112 19.41 -4.93 6.60
CA SER A 112 18.33 -5.79 7.11
C SER A 112 16.96 -5.23 6.74
N ASP A 113 15.91 -6.04 6.90
CA ASP A 113 14.52 -5.59 6.81
C ASP A 113 14.21 -4.51 7.85
N LEU A 114 14.69 -4.66 9.09
CA LEU A 114 14.57 -3.62 10.13
C LEU A 114 15.18 -2.28 9.70
N GLU A 115 16.41 -2.29 9.15
CA GLU A 115 17.07 -1.07 8.67
C GLU A 115 16.27 -0.39 7.55
N ILE A 116 15.75 -1.19 6.60
CA ILE A 116 14.92 -0.69 5.51
C ILE A 116 13.63 -0.05 6.06
N VAL A 117 12.96 -0.70 7.01
CA VAL A 117 11.72 -0.17 7.61
C VAL A 117 11.99 1.10 8.39
N GLN A 118 13.08 1.18 9.16
CA GLN A 118 13.46 2.42 9.86
C GLN A 118 13.68 3.57 8.87
N HIS A 119 14.38 3.33 7.76
CA HIS A 119 14.58 4.34 6.72
C HIS A 119 13.26 4.76 6.05
N LEU A 120 12.33 3.83 5.87
CA LEU A 120 11.00 4.10 5.33
C LEU A 120 10.17 4.98 6.27
N LEU A 121 10.08 4.61 7.55
CA LEU A 121 9.35 5.37 8.57
C LEU A 121 9.92 6.78 8.74
N GLN A 122 11.26 6.92 8.77
CA GLN A 122 11.90 8.23 8.80
C GLN A 122 11.59 9.07 7.55
N SER A 123 11.66 8.46 6.36
CA SER A 123 11.35 9.16 5.10
C SER A 123 9.88 9.55 5.00
N ALA A 124 9.00 8.76 5.62
CA ALA A 124 7.57 9.02 5.70
C ALA A 124 7.21 10.07 6.76
N ARG A 125 8.15 10.45 7.64
CA ARG A 125 7.91 11.28 8.83
C ARG A 125 6.84 10.64 9.72
N ALA A 126 6.97 9.34 9.96
CA ALA A 126 5.98 8.54 10.68
C ALA A 126 5.69 9.06 12.09
N GLU A 127 6.57 9.87 12.68
CA GLU A 127 6.31 10.59 13.94
C GLU A 127 5.21 11.65 13.86
N GLU A 128 4.78 12.05 12.66
CA GLU A 128 3.65 12.96 12.44
C GLU A 128 2.31 12.22 12.27
N HIS A 129 2.33 10.89 12.38
CA HIS A 129 1.22 9.98 12.13
C HIS A 129 0.86 9.20 13.41
N GLU A 130 -0.35 8.65 13.46
CA GLU A 130 -0.87 7.99 14.66
C GLU A 130 -0.78 6.46 14.54
N LEU A 131 -0.88 5.92 13.33
CA LEU A 131 -0.94 4.47 13.09
C LEU A 131 -0.03 4.02 11.95
N ALA A 132 0.66 2.90 12.18
CA ALA A 132 1.37 2.14 11.17
C ALA A 132 0.90 0.67 11.14
N THR A 133 0.13 0.28 10.12
CA THR A 133 -0.28 -1.11 9.92
C THR A 133 0.74 -1.84 9.06
N LEU A 134 1.39 -2.85 9.62
CA LEU A 134 2.34 -3.74 8.96
C LEU A 134 1.65 -5.01 8.45
N TYR A 135 1.67 -5.19 7.14
CA TYR A 135 1.14 -6.36 6.45
C TYR A 135 2.27 -7.30 6.04
N TYR A 136 2.38 -8.47 6.68
CA TYR A 136 3.42 -9.45 6.33
C TYR A 136 2.97 -10.42 5.22
N GLY A 137 3.92 -10.74 4.34
CA GLY A 137 3.69 -11.48 3.11
C GLY A 137 3.74 -13.00 3.28
N ASN A 138 3.37 -13.70 2.22
CA ASN A 138 3.48 -15.15 2.17
C ASN A 138 4.96 -15.56 2.26
N GLY A 139 5.29 -16.48 3.17
CA GLY A 139 6.67 -16.92 3.43
C GLY A 139 7.36 -16.20 4.59
N HIS A 140 6.71 -15.26 5.26
CA HIS A 140 7.17 -14.67 6.53
C HIS A 140 6.27 -15.16 7.67
N GLN A 141 6.84 -15.35 8.86
CA GLN A 141 6.07 -15.77 10.02
C GLN A 141 5.59 -14.54 10.79
N GLN A 142 4.44 -14.67 11.45
CA GLN A 142 3.93 -13.62 12.34
C GLN A 142 4.97 -13.23 13.41
N ALA A 143 5.72 -14.20 13.93
CA ALA A 143 6.77 -13.95 14.91
C ALA A 143 7.89 -13.02 14.39
N ASP A 144 8.23 -13.08 13.10
CA ASP A 144 9.23 -12.19 12.51
C ASP A 144 8.70 -10.75 12.44
N ALA A 145 7.42 -10.58 12.08
CA ALA A 145 6.73 -9.30 12.07
C ALA A 145 6.58 -8.70 13.49
N GLU A 146 6.31 -9.53 14.49
CA GLU A 146 6.21 -9.12 15.89
C GLU A 146 7.56 -8.62 16.42
N LEU A 147 8.66 -9.34 16.14
CA LEU A 147 10.01 -8.92 16.52
C LEU A 147 10.42 -7.60 15.85
N LEU A 148 10.04 -7.44 14.58
CA LEU A 148 10.27 -6.20 13.83
C LEU A 148 9.52 -5.03 14.48
N VAL A 149 8.22 -5.19 14.78
CA VAL A 149 7.42 -4.14 15.44
C VAL A 149 7.94 -3.84 16.84
N GLU A 150 8.30 -4.84 17.64
CA GLU A 150 8.88 -4.64 18.97
C GLU A 150 10.12 -3.72 18.92
N ALA A 151 11.03 -3.97 17.97
CA ALA A 151 12.21 -3.13 17.77
C ALA A 151 11.87 -1.71 17.29
N LEU A 152 10.81 -1.54 16.50
CA LEU A 152 10.38 -0.24 15.98
C LEU A 152 9.66 0.60 17.04
N SER A 153 8.85 -0.02 17.90
CA SER A 153 8.12 0.67 18.98
C SER A 153 9.05 1.36 19.98
N GLU A 154 10.28 0.87 20.16
CA GLU A 154 11.29 1.57 20.98
C GLU A 154 11.72 2.92 20.36
N SER A 155 11.73 3.01 19.02
CA SER A 155 12.16 4.20 18.28
C SER A 155 11.01 5.18 17.98
N TYR A 156 9.77 4.68 17.96
CA TYR A 156 8.56 5.45 17.64
C TYR A 156 7.51 5.24 18.74
N PRO A 157 7.70 5.82 19.95
CA PRO A 157 6.85 5.55 21.11
C PRO A 157 5.43 6.11 21.00
N ASP A 158 5.21 7.10 20.14
CA ASP A 158 3.92 7.76 19.93
C ASP A 158 3.15 7.20 18.72
N LEU A 159 3.75 6.26 17.97
CA LEU A 159 3.16 5.62 16.80
C LEU A 159 2.60 4.25 17.21
N GLU A 160 1.30 4.03 16.99
CA GLU A 160 0.69 2.73 17.18
C GLU A 160 1.07 1.80 16.02
N PHE A 161 1.39 0.55 16.32
CA PHE A 161 1.69 -0.46 15.30
C PHE A 161 0.67 -1.59 15.35
N GLU A 162 0.10 -1.91 14.19
CA GLU A 162 -0.76 -3.07 13.99
C GLU A 162 -0.08 -4.08 13.07
N ILE A 163 -0.32 -5.37 13.30
CA ILE A 163 0.21 -6.45 12.45
C ILE A 163 -0.94 -7.21 11.84
N VAL A 164 -0.93 -7.32 10.51
CA VAL A 164 -1.95 -8.02 9.73
C VAL A 164 -1.28 -9.02 8.79
N TYR A 165 -1.85 -10.22 8.64
CA TYR A 165 -1.43 -11.13 7.59
C TYR A 165 -1.95 -10.63 6.23
N GLY A 166 -1.04 -10.16 5.37
CA GLY A 166 -1.41 -9.69 4.03
C GLY A 166 -1.31 -10.79 2.95
N GLY A 167 -0.45 -11.78 3.15
CA GLY A 167 -0.33 -12.95 2.26
C GLY A 167 0.17 -12.62 0.84
N GLN A 168 0.66 -11.40 0.61
CA GLN A 168 1.20 -11.01 -0.68
C GLN A 168 2.49 -11.81 -1.00
N PRO A 169 2.69 -12.25 -2.26
CA PRO A 169 3.77 -13.18 -2.59
C PRO A 169 5.15 -12.53 -2.84
N LEU A 170 5.19 -11.23 -3.18
CA LEU A 170 6.41 -10.56 -3.64
C LEU A 170 7.01 -9.58 -2.62
N TYR A 171 6.21 -9.17 -1.64
CA TYR A 171 6.60 -8.17 -0.66
C TYR A 171 6.64 -8.81 0.72
N PRO A 172 7.83 -9.02 1.31
CA PRO A 172 7.98 -9.37 2.72
C PRO A 172 7.04 -8.58 3.62
N TYR A 173 7.03 -7.26 3.45
CA TYR A 173 6.21 -6.35 4.23
C TYR A 173 5.64 -5.23 3.34
N LEU A 174 4.39 -4.89 3.60
CA LEU A 174 3.78 -3.63 3.19
C LEU A 174 3.43 -2.87 4.47
N ILE A 175 3.56 -1.56 4.49
CA ILE A 175 3.21 -0.73 5.64
C ILE A 175 2.31 0.41 5.15
N SER A 176 1.15 0.56 5.79
CA SER A 176 0.33 1.76 5.72
C SER A 176 0.72 2.66 6.88
N ILE A 177 0.97 3.94 6.64
CA ILE A 177 1.25 4.94 7.69
C ILE A 177 0.22 6.06 7.52
N GLU A 178 -0.53 6.37 8.57
CA GLU A 178 -1.66 7.31 8.56
C GLU A 178 -1.77 8.16 9.84
#